data_AF-X1TJ85-F1
#
_entry.id   AF-X1TJ85-F1
#
_cell.length_a   1.000
_cell.length_b   1.000
_cell.length_c   1.000
_cell.angle_alpha   90.00
_cell.angle_beta   90.00
_cell.angle_gamma   90.00
#
_symmetry.space_group_name_H-M   'P 1'
#
loop_
_entity.id
_entity.type
_entity.pdbx_description
1 polymer ?
#
loop_
_entity_poly.entity_id
_entity_poly.type
_entity_poly.pdbx_seq_one_letter_code
_entity_poly.pdbx_strand_id
1 'polypeptide(L)'
;MAKQVAEIDMVVTFSTTINLQQAAGTYDLFTGMAQEGSVKSLLLMLPDVDVSDDANIAGISIQVDDATPQIFFDAIVGAKANLTAEAQLAWIGNIAIKAGSKIRLTIYGGPADVSTICDVTVEYRAKVNGGYLA
;
A
#
# COMPACT_ATOMS: atom_id res chain seq x y z
N MET A 1 23.78 -17.52 25.12
CA MET A 1 22.87 -18.53 24.55
C MET A 1 21.72 -17.80 23.89
N ALA A 2 21.69 -17.71 22.57
CA ALA A 2 20.53 -17.19 21.85
C ALA A 2 19.43 -18.25 21.93
N LYS A 3 18.37 -17.96 22.69
CA LYS A 3 17.19 -18.80 22.73
C LYS A 3 16.47 -18.60 21.39
N GLN A 4 16.66 -19.54 20.47
CA GLN A 4 15.83 -19.62 19.26
C GLN A 4 14.42 -19.98 19.73
N VAL A 5 13.58 -18.95 19.91
CA VAL A 5 12.14 -19.14 19.99
C VAL A 5 11.72 -19.49 18.57
N ALA A 6 10.99 -20.60 18.38
CA ALA A 6 10.43 -20.94 17.09
C ALA A 6 9.56 -19.77 16.62
N GLU A 7 10.04 -19.00 15.63
CA GLU A 7 9.23 -17.99 14.98
C GLU A 7 8.08 -18.71 14.28
N ILE A 8 6.87 -18.20 14.51
CA ILE A 8 5.76 -18.46 13.59
C ILE A 8 6.16 -17.70 12.31
N ASP A 9 6.96 -18.32 11.44
CA ASP A 9 7.40 -17.74 10.16
C ASP A 9 6.25 -17.78 9.13
N MET A 10 5.07 -17.30 9.54
CA MET A 10 3.90 -17.24 8.69
C MET A 10 3.83 -15.86 8.06
N VAL A 11 3.92 -15.84 6.75
CA VAL A 11 3.53 -14.68 5.94
C VAL A 11 2.02 -14.78 5.73
N VAL A 12 1.31 -13.69 6.03
CA VAL A 12 -0.15 -13.60 5.90
C VAL A 12 -0.47 -12.51 4.89
N THR A 13 -1.49 -12.75 4.07
CA THR A 13 -1.97 -11.80 3.08
C THR A 13 -3.14 -10.98 3.64
N PHE A 14 -3.07 -9.67 3.48
CA PHE A 14 -4.14 -8.72 3.80
C PHE A 14 -4.56 -7.99 2.52
N SER A 15 -5.84 -7.70 2.38
CA SER A 15 -6.37 -7.02 1.20
C SER A 15 -7.37 -5.93 1.58
N THR A 16 -7.37 -4.83 0.84
CA THR A 16 -8.34 -3.74 0.93
C THR A 16 -8.60 -3.18 -0.46
N THR A 17 -9.54 -2.25 -0.58
CA THR A 17 -9.82 -1.53 -1.83
C THR A 17 -9.71 -0.03 -1.62
N ILE A 18 -9.42 0.69 -2.70
CA ILE A 18 -9.38 2.16 -2.73
C ILE A 18 -9.93 2.66 -4.06
N ASN A 19 -10.86 3.62 -4.02
CA ASN A 19 -11.36 4.28 -5.22
C ASN A 19 -10.50 5.49 -5.56
N LEU A 20 -9.96 5.60 -6.77
CA LEU A 20 -9.20 6.79 -7.21
C LEU A 20 -10.11 7.96 -7.61
N GLN A 21 -11.42 7.75 -7.74
CA GLN A 21 -12.42 8.81 -7.91
C GLN A 21 -12.74 9.49 -6.57
N GLN A 22 -11.71 10.00 -5.91
CA GLN A 22 -11.80 10.71 -4.63
C GLN A 22 -10.93 11.97 -4.69
N ALA A 23 -11.23 12.96 -3.85
CA ALA A 23 -10.46 14.21 -3.83
C ALA A 23 -8.96 13.94 -3.61
N ALA A 24 -8.09 14.84 -4.07
CA ALA A 24 -6.68 14.75 -3.72
C ALA A 24 -6.50 14.78 -2.20
N GLY A 25 -5.66 13.88 -1.69
CA GLY A 25 -5.62 13.61 -0.26
C GLY A 25 -4.83 12.36 0.05
N THR A 26 -4.79 12.01 1.33
CA THR A 26 -4.12 10.81 1.81
C THR A 26 -5.12 9.91 2.53
N TYR A 27 -5.07 8.63 2.19
CA TYR A 27 -6.03 7.61 2.61
C TYR A 27 -5.30 6.46 3.28
N ASP A 28 -5.82 6.05 4.44
CA ASP A 28 -5.30 4.90 5.16
C ASP A 28 -5.73 3.61 4.45
N LEU A 29 -4.77 2.79 4.06
CA LEU A 29 -5.03 1.47 3.48
C LEU A 29 -4.99 0.39 4.56
N PHE A 30 -3.96 0.44 5.41
CA PHE A 30 -3.75 -0.50 6.50
C PHE A 30 -3.14 0.22 7.71
N THR A 31 -3.45 -0.26 8.90
CA THR A 31 -2.82 0.15 10.16
C THR A 31 -2.05 -1.02 10.76
N GLY A 32 -0.79 -0.79 11.13
CA GLY A 32 -0.02 -1.71 11.95
C GLY A 32 -0.60 -1.81 13.35
N MET A 33 -1.06 -2.99 13.74
CA MET A 33 -1.72 -3.19 15.03
C MET A 33 -0.72 -3.53 16.14
N ALA A 34 -1.19 -3.99 17.29
CA ALA A 34 -0.54 -4.07 18.60
C ALA A 34 0.94 -4.51 18.67
N GLN A 35 1.48 -5.17 17.64
CA GLN A 35 2.88 -5.60 17.56
C GLN A 35 3.48 -5.26 16.20
N GLU A 36 4.79 -5.01 16.20
CA GLU A 36 5.54 -4.74 14.97
C GLU A 36 5.58 -5.96 14.03
N GLY A 37 5.78 -5.68 12.74
CA GLY A 37 6.10 -6.70 11.76
C GLY A 37 6.70 -6.07 10.51
N SER A 38 6.65 -6.78 9.40
CA SER A 38 7.24 -6.32 8.15
C SER A 38 6.39 -6.67 6.94
N VAL A 39 6.30 -5.75 5.99
CA VAL A 39 5.73 -5.99 4.67
C VAL A 39 6.80 -6.58 3.77
N LYS A 40 6.47 -7.71 3.14
CA LYS A 40 7.33 -8.45 2.20
C LYS A 40 7.01 -8.14 0.74
N SER A 41 5.73 -7.89 0.46
CA SER A 41 5.28 -7.42 -0.84
C SER A 41 4.03 -6.56 -0.70
N LEU A 42 3.84 -5.66 -1.66
CA LEU A 42 2.63 -4.87 -1.82
C LEU A 42 2.28 -4.85 -3.32
N LEU A 43 1.04 -5.18 -3.63
CA LEU A 43 0.49 -5.16 -4.98
C LEU A 43 -0.70 -4.20 -4.99
N LEU A 44 -0.72 -3.27 -5.94
CA LEU A 44 -1.90 -2.51 -6.33
C LEU A 44 -2.30 -2.94 -7.74
N MET A 45 -3.55 -3.36 -7.89
CA MET A 45 -4.13 -3.78 -9.17
C MET A 45 -5.25 -2.82 -9.56
N LEU A 46 -5.14 -2.23 -10.75
CA LEU A 46 -6.17 -1.38 -11.33
C LEU A 46 -7.27 -2.25 -11.97
N PRO A 47 -8.52 -1.78 -11.99
CA PRO A 47 -9.60 -2.42 -12.75
C PRO A 47 -9.40 -2.18 -14.26
N ASP A 48 -10.35 -2.65 -15.08
CA ASP A 48 -10.45 -2.30 -16.51
C ASP A 48 -10.94 -0.84 -16.70
N VAL A 49 -10.15 0.09 -16.17
CA VAL A 49 -10.33 1.55 -16.29
C VAL A 49 -8.95 2.16 -16.51
N ASP A 50 -8.80 2.93 -17.58
CA ASP A 50 -7.59 3.69 -17.86
C ASP A 50 -7.66 5.03 -17.13
N VAL A 51 -6.62 5.35 -16.35
CA VAL A 51 -6.47 6.61 -15.61
C VAL A 51 -5.42 7.51 -16.29
N SER A 52 -4.70 6.98 -17.29
CA SER A 52 -3.58 7.70 -17.89
C SER A 52 -4.01 8.90 -18.75
N ASP A 53 -5.24 8.88 -19.26
CA ASP A 53 -5.88 9.94 -20.03
C ASP A 53 -6.63 10.96 -19.16
N ASP A 54 -6.86 10.67 -17.88
CA ASP A 54 -7.56 11.56 -16.95
C ASP A 54 -6.89 12.93 -16.80
N ALA A 55 -7.72 13.97 -16.81
CA ALA A 55 -7.25 15.36 -16.75
C ALA A 55 -6.84 15.83 -15.34
N ASN A 56 -7.45 15.26 -14.29
CA ASN A 56 -7.36 15.80 -12.93
C ASN A 56 -6.33 15.08 -12.06
N ILE A 57 -6.33 13.75 -12.08
CA ILE A 57 -5.36 12.95 -11.31
C ILE A 57 -3.97 13.05 -11.94
N ALA A 58 -2.97 13.35 -11.12
CA ALA A 58 -1.57 13.42 -11.55
C ALA A 58 -0.82 12.10 -11.28
N GLY A 59 -1.31 11.31 -10.33
CA GLY A 59 -0.74 10.04 -9.94
C GLY A 59 -1.04 9.71 -8.48
N ILE A 60 -0.40 8.66 -7.99
CA ILE A 60 -0.47 8.19 -6.61
C ILE A 60 0.93 7.97 -6.02
N SER A 61 0.99 7.83 -4.71
CA SER A 61 2.11 7.18 -4.02
C SER A 61 1.58 6.29 -2.90
N ILE A 62 2.36 5.29 -2.50
CA ILE A 62 2.06 4.46 -1.33
C ILE A 62 3.28 4.42 -0.43
N GLN A 63 3.10 4.80 0.83
CA GLN A 63 4.17 4.89 1.82
C GLN A 63 3.67 4.66 3.24
N VAL A 64 4.59 4.37 4.15
CA VAL A 64 4.34 4.35 5.60
C VAL A 64 4.33 5.77 6.12
N ASP A 65 3.42 6.09 7.04
CA ASP A 65 3.25 7.42 7.66
C ASP A 65 4.27 7.79 8.75
N ASP A 66 5.44 7.16 8.72
CA ASP A 66 6.53 7.47 9.62
C ASP A 66 7.08 8.89 9.35
N ALA A 67 7.68 9.50 10.37
CA ALA A 67 8.33 10.82 10.24
C ALA A 67 9.40 10.86 9.12
N THR A 68 10.02 9.72 8.84
CA THR A 68 10.78 9.48 7.60
C THR A 68 10.06 8.39 6.82
N PRO A 69 9.24 8.77 5.81
CA PRO A 69 8.40 7.83 5.09
C PRO A 69 9.19 6.69 4.46
N GLN A 70 8.72 5.46 4.66
CA GLN A 70 9.20 4.30 3.93
C GLN A 70 8.33 4.10 2.70
N ILE A 71 8.93 4.05 1.52
CA ILE A 71 8.20 4.17 0.25
C ILE A 71 8.00 2.80 -0.39
N PHE A 72 6.75 2.47 -0.73
CA PHE A 72 6.40 1.33 -1.58
C PHE A 72 6.35 1.76 -3.05
N PHE A 73 5.56 2.80 -3.34
CA PHE A 73 5.50 3.44 -4.65
C PHE A 73 5.72 4.93 -4.48
N ASP A 74 6.73 5.47 -5.17
CA ASP A 74 6.93 6.92 -5.26
C ASP A 74 6.04 7.52 -6.37
N ALA A 75 6.14 8.83 -6.55
CA ALA A 75 5.40 9.55 -7.59
C ALA A 75 5.88 9.25 -9.03
N ILE A 76 7.00 8.55 -9.21
CA ILE A 76 7.47 8.12 -10.53
C ILE A 76 6.80 6.81 -10.90
N VAL A 77 6.80 5.83 -10.00
CA VAL A 77 6.12 4.54 -10.19
C VAL A 77 4.61 4.76 -10.26
N GLY A 78 4.04 5.55 -9.35
CA GLY A 78 2.62 5.88 -9.32
C GLY A 78 2.19 7.03 -10.23
N ALA A 79 3.02 7.48 -11.16
CA ALA A 79 2.64 8.52 -12.12
C ALA A 79 1.40 8.09 -12.93
N LYS A 80 0.49 9.02 -13.26
CA LYS A 80 -0.74 8.68 -13.98
C LYS A 80 -0.51 7.91 -15.29
N ALA A 81 0.61 8.17 -15.96
CA ALA A 81 0.98 7.49 -17.21
C ALA A 81 1.19 5.97 -17.05
N ASN A 82 1.43 5.50 -15.83
CA ASN A 82 1.59 4.09 -15.49
C ASN A 82 0.29 3.46 -14.96
N LEU A 83 -0.76 4.26 -14.75
CA LEU A 83 -2.06 3.84 -14.22
C LEU A 83 -3.02 3.51 -15.37
N THR A 84 -2.62 2.58 -16.25
CA THR A 84 -3.45 2.14 -17.37
C THR A 84 -4.46 1.07 -16.94
N ALA A 85 -5.44 0.76 -17.80
CA ALA A 85 -6.38 -0.35 -17.56
C ALA A 85 -5.62 -1.65 -17.26
N GLU A 86 -6.10 -2.38 -16.25
CA GLU A 86 -5.54 -3.65 -15.74
C GLU A 86 -4.06 -3.56 -15.28
N ALA A 87 -3.50 -2.35 -15.14
CA ALA A 87 -2.12 -2.18 -14.71
C ALA A 87 -1.91 -2.72 -13.28
N GLN A 88 -0.70 -3.24 -13.06
CA GLN A 88 -0.26 -3.74 -11.77
C GLN A 88 1.01 -3.02 -11.34
N LEU A 89 0.95 -2.38 -10.18
CA LEU A 89 2.12 -1.85 -9.51
C LEU A 89 2.49 -2.81 -8.40
N ALA A 90 3.68 -3.39 -8.46
CA ALA A 90 4.16 -4.38 -7.50
C ALA A 90 5.47 -3.92 -6.85
N TRP A 91 5.53 -4.05 -5.53
CA TRP A 91 6.71 -3.80 -4.73
C TRP A 91 7.09 -5.07 -3.97
N ILE A 92 8.38 -5.35 -3.87
CA ILE A 92 8.94 -6.46 -3.09
C ILE A 92 10.10 -5.92 -2.26
N GLY A 93 10.17 -6.33 -0.99
CA GLY A 93 11.24 -5.91 -0.11
C GLY A 93 11.01 -6.30 1.34
N ASN A 94 11.47 -5.45 2.26
CA ASN A 94 11.29 -5.66 3.69
C ASN A 94 11.19 -4.32 4.41
N ILE A 95 9.97 -3.78 4.54
CA ILE A 95 9.70 -2.55 5.28
C ILE A 95 9.08 -2.91 6.62
N ALA A 96 9.69 -2.45 7.71
CA ALA A 96 9.15 -2.62 9.05
C ALA A 96 7.92 -1.71 9.25
N ILE A 97 6.85 -2.27 9.81
CA ILE A 97 5.65 -1.54 10.21
C ILE A 97 5.58 -1.56 11.72
N LYS A 98 5.67 -0.39 12.34
CA LYS A 98 5.51 -0.22 13.78
C LYS A 98 4.03 -0.26 14.15
N ALA A 99 3.75 -0.62 15.40
CA ALA A 99 2.41 -0.50 15.94
C ALA A 99 1.93 0.96 15.89
N GLY A 100 0.74 1.19 15.35
CA GLY A 100 0.14 2.51 15.16
C GLY A 100 0.51 3.22 13.85
N SER A 101 1.60 2.83 13.18
CA SER A 101 1.94 3.37 11.85
C SER A 101 0.98 2.82 10.81
N LYS A 102 0.75 3.61 9.75
CA LYS A 102 -0.20 3.33 8.68
C LYS A 102 0.50 3.25 7.34
N ILE A 103 0.04 2.31 6.52
CA ILE A 103 0.33 2.29 5.08
C ILE A 103 -0.74 3.16 4.43
N ARG A 104 -0.31 4.21 3.74
CA ARG A 104 -1.19 5.22 3.16
C ARG A 104 -0.98 5.35 1.67
N LEU A 105 -2.09 5.57 0.96
CA LEU A 105 -2.07 6.02 -0.43
C LEU A 105 -2.33 7.52 -0.47
N THR A 106 -1.51 8.26 -1.21
CA THR A 106 -1.76 9.67 -1.51
C THR A 106 -2.17 9.82 -2.97
N ILE A 107 -3.30 10.50 -3.22
CA ILE A 107 -3.75 10.89 -4.56
C ILE A 107 -3.27 12.31 -4.82
N TYR A 108 -2.55 12.51 -5.93
CA TYR A 108 -2.05 13.82 -6.36
C TYR A 108 -2.95 14.45 -7.43
N GLY A 109 -3.08 15.77 -7.41
CA GLY A 109 -3.90 16.52 -8.37
C GLY A 109 -5.37 16.54 -7.96
N GLY A 110 -6.14 15.57 -8.44
CA GLY A 110 -7.57 15.45 -8.20
C GLY A 110 -8.09 14.03 -8.42
N PRO A 111 -9.41 13.82 -8.37
CA PRO A 111 -10.02 12.52 -8.59
C PRO A 111 -9.80 12.03 -10.02
N ALA A 112 -9.75 10.71 -10.20
CA ALA A 112 -10.03 10.09 -11.50
C ALA A 112 -11.40 10.54 -12.03
N ASP A 113 -11.62 10.53 -13.34
CA ASP A 113 -12.88 11.03 -13.91
C ASP A 113 -14.07 10.07 -13.68
N VAL A 114 -13.77 8.77 -13.56
CA VAL A 114 -14.70 7.68 -13.33
C VAL A 114 -14.27 6.81 -12.14
N SER A 115 -15.23 6.08 -11.57
CA SER A 115 -15.00 5.17 -10.45
C SER A 115 -13.95 4.12 -10.78
N THR A 116 -12.78 4.25 -10.15
CA THR A 116 -11.61 3.39 -10.36
C THR A 116 -11.27 2.70 -9.05
N ILE A 117 -11.93 1.57 -8.78
CA ILE A 117 -11.74 0.80 -7.54
C ILE A 117 -10.54 -0.13 -7.74
N CYS A 118 -9.43 0.18 -7.08
CA CYS A 118 -8.21 -0.62 -7.11
C CYS A 118 -8.20 -1.60 -5.94
N ASP A 119 -7.70 -2.81 -6.19
CA ASP A 119 -7.41 -3.78 -5.15
C ASP A 119 -5.98 -3.57 -4.64
N VAL A 120 -5.80 -3.55 -3.33
CA VAL A 120 -4.48 -3.47 -2.69
C VAL A 120 -4.26 -4.69 -1.82
N THR A 121 -3.19 -5.43 -2.11
CA THR A 121 -2.81 -6.65 -1.40
C THR A 121 -1.44 -6.50 -0.78
N VAL A 122 -1.28 -6.93 0.47
CA VAL A 122 -0.03 -6.86 1.23
C VAL A 122 0.30 -8.22 1.82
N GLU A 123 1.52 -8.70 1.59
CA GLU A 123 2.08 -9.82 2.35
C GLU A 123 2.83 -9.30 3.57
N TYR A 124 2.39 -9.73 4.76
CA TYR A 124 2.90 -9.26 6.03
C TYR A 124 3.43 -10.42 6.87
N ARG A 125 4.61 -10.22 7.46
CA ARG A 125 5.21 -11.12 8.43
C ARG A 125 5.23 -10.46 9.79
N ALA A 126 4.50 -11.04 10.74
CA ALA A 126 4.52 -10.60 12.12
C ALA A 126 5.88 -10.91 12.77
N LYS A 127 6.43 -9.99 13.56
CA LYS A 127 7.69 -10.22 14.30
C LYS A 127 7.47 -11.08 15.54
N VAL A 128 6.29 -10.98 16.13
CA VAL A 128 5.83 -11.76 17.29
C VAL A 128 4.36 -12.11 17.13
N ASN A 129 3.88 -13.08 17.91
CA ASN A 129 2.48 -13.46 17.88
C ASN A 129 1.57 -12.26 18.21
N GLY A 130 0.47 -12.12 17.46
CA GLY A 130 -0.48 -11.02 17.61
C GLY A 130 -0.17 -9.75 16.78
N GLY A 131 0.87 -9.76 15.94
CA GLY A 131 1.08 -8.72 14.92
C GLY A 131 0.21 -8.95 13.69
N TYR A 132 -0.52 -7.94 13.23
CA TYR A 132 -1.37 -7.99 12.05
C TYR A 132 -1.62 -6.58 11.49
N LEU A 133 -2.16 -6.52 10.27
CA LEU A 133 -2.66 -5.30 9.64
C LEU A 133 -4.20 -5.26 9.73
N ALA A 134 -4.75 -4.07 9.95
CA ALA A 134 -6.20 -3.82 9.97
C ALA A 134 -6.57 -2.72 8.97
#